data_AF-A0A8J5XPJ4-F1
#
_entry.id   AF-A0A8J5XPJ4-F1
#
_cell.length_a   1.000
_cell.length_b   1.000
_cell.length_c   1.000
_cell.angle_alpha   90.00
_cell.angle_beta   90.00
_cell.angle_gamma   90.00
#
_symmetry.space_group_name_H-M   'P 1'
#
loop_
_entity.id
_entity.type
_entity.pdbx_description
1 polymer ?
#
loop_
_entity_poly.entity_id
_entity_poly.type
_entity_poly.pdbx_seq_one_letter_code
_entity_poly.pdbx_strand_id
1 'polypeptide(L)'
;MIDPVLFCTASLWTIAGLAVAVPLVYYALCALLAAPIPSIRVEIKDDELNDVLEPSRPTVDPTVPRPGIVQCWDPSSMKNLGDLPAMGRDEVVARIERARRAQATWAKSSFDQRRLLLKTMLKYIIDNQETIARVSARDSGKAKVDAAMGEIMVTCEKLRWTINRAEPYLRPERRESGTLMPHKRVWVEWVPVGVVGAIVPWNYPFHNVFNPLIATLFAGNGFVVKVSEYSSWSTRYYGRIIEECLKAVGAPVDLVQIVTGFGETGHALVTGGINKLIFVGSPEIGGKVMAAAATTWHPTPVVLELGGKDPFIVCDDYVVTDDLVQVAVRGVFIHMGQNCAGPERFFVYESVYDEFVSRCAKLINQLELGDPLGSPTVDCGAVVMGGRTKAAMQRLVDDAVSKGARLLAGGYIPSAETAVGRGSFYPPTLLVDVPEHALIRKEEIFGPIMCVIKVPRDSDAEAVRMVNDNDFALGSCVWSGSQARARAIARQLDAGMSAINDLGGTTYMSQSLPFGGCKRSGFDRFAGPEGLRGLCYPHVYSEDWVPFMKTALPPLLQYPATGKGFDFAKQLITMTYGVTWQQTMRGLFGLLALVIFPPPKPASKRE
;
A
#
# COMPACT_ATOMS: atom_id res chain seq x y z
N MET A 1 -7.04 -64.72 34.76
CA MET A 1 -5.98 -63.80 34.28
C MET A 1 -6.52 -63.05 33.09
N ILE A 2 -6.96 -61.82 33.28
CA ILE A 2 -7.26 -60.87 32.21
C ILE A 2 -6.22 -59.76 32.39
N ASP A 3 -5.42 -59.55 31.36
CA ASP A 3 -4.23 -58.69 31.38
C ASP A 3 -4.63 -57.19 31.43
N PRO A 4 -4.24 -56.42 32.47
CA PRO A 4 -4.60 -55.00 32.61
C PRO A 4 -3.97 -54.09 31.53
N VAL A 5 -3.02 -54.59 30.74
CA VAL A 5 -2.28 -53.80 29.75
C VAL A 5 -3.08 -53.59 28.45
N LEU A 6 -4.05 -54.45 28.13
CA LEU A 6 -4.85 -54.32 26.90
C LEU A 6 -5.95 -53.25 26.97
N PHE A 7 -6.38 -52.83 28.16
CA PHE A 7 -7.45 -51.83 28.29
C PHE A 7 -6.95 -50.37 28.23
N CYS A 8 -5.65 -50.14 28.42
CA CYS A 8 -5.07 -48.79 28.48
C CYS A 8 -4.50 -48.30 27.13
N THR A 9 -4.14 -49.20 26.22
CA THR A 9 -3.54 -48.85 24.92
C THR A 9 -4.58 -48.58 23.83
N ALA A 10 -5.77 -49.18 23.92
CA ALA A 10 -6.88 -48.92 22.99
C ALA A 10 -7.46 -47.49 23.14
N SER A 11 -7.34 -46.87 24.32
CA SER A 11 -7.88 -45.52 24.57
C SER A 11 -7.02 -44.42 23.95
N LEU A 12 -5.69 -44.56 23.95
CA LEU A 12 -4.76 -43.56 23.42
C LEU A 12 -4.81 -43.46 21.90
N TRP A 13 -4.90 -44.58 21.18
CA TRP A 13 -5.06 -44.58 19.71
C TRP A 13 -6.43 -44.05 19.27
N THR A 14 -7.47 -44.28 20.07
CA THR A 14 -8.82 -43.74 19.81
C THR A 14 -8.86 -42.23 20.06
N ILE A 15 -8.22 -41.74 21.13
CA ILE A 15 -8.10 -40.31 21.44
C ILE A 15 -7.22 -39.60 20.39
N ALA A 16 -6.09 -40.19 19.99
CA ALA A 16 -5.23 -39.66 18.93
C ALA A 16 -5.95 -39.66 17.57
N GLY A 17 -6.71 -40.72 17.26
CA GLY A 17 -7.55 -40.81 16.08
C GLY A 17 -8.65 -39.74 16.06
N LEU A 18 -9.33 -39.49 17.18
CA LEU A 18 -10.32 -38.41 17.32
C LEU A 18 -9.67 -37.01 17.24
N ALA A 19 -8.47 -36.84 17.82
CA ALA A 19 -7.73 -35.57 17.76
C ALA A 19 -7.30 -35.19 16.33
N VAL A 20 -7.22 -36.15 15.41
CA VAL A 20 -6.93 -35.91 13.98
C VAL A 20 -8.21 -35.92 13.14
N ALA A 21 -9.13 -36.84 13.41
CA ALA A 21 -10.37 -37.00 12.65
C ALA A 21 -11.37 -35.87 12.90
N VAL A 22 -11.51 -35.36 14.12
CA VAL A 22 -12.45 -34.27 14.42
C VAL A 22 -12.06 -32.98 13.70
N PRO A 23 -10.79 -32.51 13.70
CA PRO A 23 -10.38 -31.38 12.88
C PRO A 23 -10.54 -31.61 11.39
N LEU A 24 -10.26 -32.81 10.88
CA LEU A 24 -10.42 -33.13 9.46
C LEU A 24 -11.89 -33.16 9.02
N VAL A 25 -12.76 -33.77 9.82
CA VAL A 25 -14.21 -33.78 9.57
C VAL A 25 -14.79 -32.37 9.74
N TYR A 26 -14.34 -31.61 10.73
CA TYR A 26 -14.70 -30.20 10.89
C TYR A 26 -14.25 -29.37 9.68
N TYR A 27 -13.03 -29.56 9.18
CA TYR A 27 -12.52 -28.84 8.01
C TYR A 27 -13.26 -29.26 6.73
N ALA A 28 -13.54 -30.55 6.55
CA ALA A 28 -14.32 -31.06 5.44
C ALA A 28 -15.77 -30.56 5.47
N LEU A 29 -16.40 -30.52 6.65
CA LEU A 29 -17.74 -29.94 6.85
C LEU A 29 -17.72 -28.43 6.62
N CYS A 30 -16.74 -27.71 7.13
CA CYS A 30 -16.58 -26.28 6.84
C CYS A 30 -16.37 -26.01 5.35
N ALA A 31 -15.64 -26.87 4.64
CA ALA A 31 -15.45 -26.77 3.19
C ALA A 31 -16.74 -27.09 2.41
N LEU A 32 -17.52 -28.09 2.86
CA LEU A 32 -18.82 -28.46 2.29
C LEU A 32 -19.91 -27.41 2.58
N LEU A 33 -19.84 -26.74 3.72
CA LEU A 33 -20.78 -25.70 4.15
C LEU A 33 -20.35 -24.29 3.70
N ALA A 34 -19.13 -24.11 3.20
CA ALA A 34 -18.69 -22.84 2.65
C ALA A 34 -19.52 -22.50 1.41
N ALA A 35 -20.06 -21.28 1.34
CA ALA A 35 -20.78 -20.82 0.17
C ALA A 35 -19.91 -21.01 -1.10
N PRO A 36 -20.46 -21.61 -2.17
CA PRO A 36 -19.70 -21.82 -3.40
C PRO A 36 -19.24 -20.47 -3.93
N ILE A 37 -17.94 -20.36 -4.23
CA ILE A 37 -17.37 -19.13 -4.79
C ILE A 37 -17.92 -18.98 -6.22
N PRO A 38 -18.66 -17.90 -6.54
CA PRO A 38 -19.17 -17.68 -7.87
C PRO A 38 -18.05 -17.69 -8.92
N SER A 39 -18.30 -18.32 -10.06
CA SER A 39 -17.45 -18.17 -11.24
C SER A 39 -18.07 -17.12 -12.16
N ILE A 40 -17.25 -16.17 -12.58
CA ILE A 40 -17.67 -15.08 -13.48
C ILE A 40 -17.05 -15.27 -14.87
N ARG A 41 -17.70 -14.73 -15.90
CA ARG A 41 -17.16 -14.66 -17.25
C ARG A 41 -17.06 -13.19 -17.63
N VAL A 42 -15.90 -12.79 -18.10
CA VAL A 42 -15.61 -11.42 -18.54
C VAL A 42 -15.32 -11.47 -20.02
N GLU A 43 -15.97 -10.62 -20.80
CA GLU A 43 -15.69 -10.46 -22.22
C GLU A 43 -14.27 -9.90 -22.41
N ILE A 44 -13.48 -10.55 -23.27
CA ILE A 44 -12.11 -10.17 -23.64
C ILE A 44 -12.14 -9.75 -25.11
N LYS A 45 -11.60 -8.58 -25.42
CA LYS A 45 -11.53 -8.04 -26.79
C LYS A 45 -10.27 -8.51 -27.51
N ASP A 46 -10.26 -8.40 -28.84
CA ASP A 46 -9.14 -8.89 -29.67
C ASP A 46 -7.79 -8.25 -29.33
N ASP A 47 -7.79 -6.96 -28.98
CA ASP A 47 -6.58 -6.22 -28.59
C ASP A 47 -6.11 -6.50 -27.17
N GLU A 48 -6.94 -7.16 -26.36
CA GLU A 48 -6.61 -7.65 -25.03
C GLU A 48 -6.14 -9.11 -25.07
N LEU A 49 -6.62 -9.89 -26.06
CA LEU A 49 -6.35 -11.32 -26.18
C LEU A 49 -5.03 -11.64 -26.89
N ASN A 50 -4.74 -10.97 -28.01
CA ASN A 50 -3.64 -11.33 -28.89
C ASN A 50 -2.30 -10.73 -28.42
N ASP A 51 -1.16 -11.41 -28.61
CA ASP A 51 0.17 -10.88 -28.26
C ASP A 51 0.69 -9.83 -29.27
N VAL A 52 0.25 -9.92 -30.52
CA VAL A 52 0.64 -9.00 -31.60
C VAL A 52 -0.54 -8.13 -32.01
N LEU A 53 -0.34 -6.80 -31.99
CA LEU A 53 -1.32 -5.84 -32.50
C LEU A 53 -1.33 -5.83 -34.03
N GLU A 54 -2.51 -5.63 -34.61
CA GLU A 54 -2.69 -5.51 -36.06
C GLU A 54 -1.65 -4.57 -36.70
N PRO A 55 -0.96 -4.98 -37.77
CA PRO A 55 0.06 -4.16 -38.44
C PRO A 55 -0.47 -2.84 -39.00
N SER A 56 -1.75 -2.78 -39.37
CA SER A 56 -2.43 -1.62 -39.94
C SER A 56 -2.73 -0.51 -38.93
N ARG A 57 -2.59 -0.77 -37.62
CA ARG A 57 -2.88 0.25 -36.59
C ARG A 57 -1.92 1.43 -36.72
N PRO A 58 -2.44 2.68 -36.70
CA PRO A 58 -1.60 3.86 -36.76
C PRO A 58 -0.74 3.98 -35.50
N THR A 59 0.47 4.50 -35.66
CA THR A 59 1.29 4.93 -34.54
C THR A 59 0.78 6.24 -33.96
N VAL A 60 0.97 6.43 -32.67
CA VAL A 60 0.58 7.64 -31.95
C VAL A 60 1.82 8.44 -31.63
N ASP A 61 1.77 9.75 -31.92
CA ASP A 61 2.68 10.71 -31.30
C ASP A 61 2.03 11.22 -30.00
N PRO A 62 2.52 10.80 -28.82
CA PRO A 62 1.95 11.20 -27.54
C PRO A 62 2.25 12.67 -27.19
N THR A 63 3.06 13.37 -27.98
CA THR A 63 3.38 14.80 -27.76
C THR A 63 2.32 15.75 -28.33
N VAL A 64 1.41 15.27 -29.18
CA VAL A 64 0.35 16.07 -29.80
C VAL A 64 -0.94 15.90 -29.00
N PRO A 65 -1.34 16.88 -28.16
CA PRO A 65 -2.50 16.75 -27.29
C PRO A 65 -3.81 16.77 -28.08
N ARG A 66 -4.78 15.94 -27.66
CA ARG A 66 -6.18 15.99 -28.13
C ARG A 66 -7.11 16.46 -27.01
N PRO A 67 -7.74 17.64 -27.13
CA PRO A 67 -8.63 18.15 -26.10
C PRO A 67 -9.76 17.18 -25.77
N GLY A 68 -10.00 16.94 -24.47
CA GLY A 68 -11.09 16.09 -23.99
C GLY A 68 -10.86 14.58 -24.18
N ILE A 69 -9.69 14.16 -24.67
CA ILE A 69 -9.40 12.76 -24.99
C ILE A 69 -8.07 12.34 -24.36
N VAL A 70 -8.08 11.20 -23.70
CA VAL A 70 -6.89 10.43 -23.33
C VAL A 70 -6.57 9.48 -24.48
N GLN A 71 -5.46 9.73 -25.17
CA GLN A 71 -4.93 8.83 -26.19
C GLN A 71 -4.23 7.67 -25.50
N CYS A 72 -4.59 6.42 -25.81
CA CYS A 72 -3.89 5.24 -25.29
C CYS A 72 -3.01 4.62 -26.37
N TRP A 73 -1.78 4.26 -26.03
CA TRP A 73 -0.83 3.63 -26.95
C TRP A 73 -0.03 2.55 -26.24
N ASP A 74 0.48 1.60 -27.02
CA ASP A 74 1.43 0.58 -26.56
C ASP A 74 2.84 1.19 -26.51
N PRO A 75 3.51 1.26 -25.33
CA PRO A 75 4.85 1.85 -25.23
C PRO A 75 5.93 1.13 -26.04
N SER A 76 5.76 -0.17 -26.31
CA SER A 76 6.74 -0.97 -27.06
C SER A 76 6.65 -0.69 -28.56
N SER A 77 5.44 -0.68 -29.11
CA SER A 77 5.22 -0.51 -30.56
C SER A 77 4.82 0.90 -31.00
N MET A 78 4.48 1.77 -30.05
CA MET A 78 3.87 3.10 -30.26
C MET A 78 2.53 3.07 -31.01
N LYS A 79 1.89 1.90 -31.15
CA LYS A 79 0.61 1.76 -31.84
C LYS A 79 -0.56 2.23 -30.98
N ASN A 80 -1.60 2.74 -31.64
CA ASN A 80 -2.83 3.17 -30.99
C ASN A 80 -3.61 2.00 -30.36
N LEU A 81 -4.01 2.15 -29.10
CA LEU A 81 -4.89 1.25 -28.36
C LEU A 81 -6.34 1.79 -28.25
N GLY A 82 -6.58 2.98 -28.80
CA GLY A 82 -7.86 3.68 -28.81
C GLY A 82 -7.90 4.82 -27.80
N ASP A 83 -9.03 5.53 -27.81
CA ASP A 83 -9.18 6.79 -27.09
C ASP A 83 -10.19 6.65 -25.93
N LEU A 84 -9.91 7.28 -24.79
CA LEU A 84 -10.81 7.34 -23.63
C LEU A 84 -11.19 8.80 -23.33
N PRO A 85 -12.39 9.07 -22.78
CA PRO A 85 -12.78 10.44 -22.45
C PRO A 85 -11.92 10.99 -21.31
N ALA A 86 -11.46 12.23 -21.42
CA ALA A 86 -10.92 12.98 -20.30
C ALA A 86 -12.08 13.64 -19.55
N MET A 87 -12.53 13.00 -18.47
CA MET A 87 -13.75 13.37 -17.77
C MET A 87 -13.62 14.71 -17.06
N GLY A 88 -14.63 15.57 -17.23
CA GLY A 88 -14.72 16.88 -16.59
C GLY A 88 -15.24 16.83 -15.15
N ARG A 89 -15.30 17.99 -14.49
CA ARG A 89 -15.75 18.11 -13.10
C ARG A 89 -17.14 17.51 -12.87
N ASP A 90 -18.10 17.85 -13.71
CA ASP A 90 -19.50 17.44 -13.53
C ASP A 90 -19.66 15.92 -13.65
N GLU A 91 -18.94 15.30 -14.59
CA GLU A 91 -18.91 13.84 -14.74
C GLU A 91 -18.28 13.15 -13.53
N VAL A 92 -17.15 13.67 -13.02
CA VAL A 92 -16.48 13.14 -11.84
C VAL A 92 -17.40 13.23 -10.62
N VAL A 93 -18.04 14.38 -10.40
CA VAL A 93 -19.00 14.55 -9.29
C VAL A 93 -20.19 13.59 -9.45
N ALA A 94 -20.74 13.43 -10.64
CA ALA A 94 -21.83 12.47 -10.88
C ALA A 94 -21.42 11.02 -10.56
N ARG A 95 -20.17 10.64 -10.83
CA ARG A 95 -19.61 9.33 -10.48
C ARG A 95 -19.46 9.17 -8.96
N ILE A 96 -18.99 10.20 -8.26
CA ILE A 96 -18.92 10.22 -6.79
C ILE A 96 -20.33 10.02 -6.19
N GLU A 97 -21.35 10.70 -6.71
CA GLU A 97 -22.73 10.54 -6.23
C GLU A 97 -23.29 9.13 -6.46
N ARG A 98 -22.98 8.50 -7.60
CA ARG A 98 -23.34 7.10 -7.87
C ARG A 98 -22.71 6.15 -6.85
N ALA A 99 -21.40 6.30 -6.62
CA ALA A 99 -20.67 5.52 -5.62
C ALA A 99 -21.24 5.73 -4.22
N ARG A 100 -21.62 6.97 -3.86
CA ARG A 100 -22.22 7.28 -2.55
C ARG A 100 -23.58 6.59 -2.34
N ARG A 101 -24.45 6.59 -3.36
CA ARG A 101 -25.74 5.88 -3.29
C ARG A 101 -25.55 4.37 -3.14
N ALA A 102 -24.63 3.79 -3.91
CA ALA A 102 -24.27 2.38 -3.80
C ALA A 102 -23.67 2.04 -2.43
N GLN A 103 -22.82 2.91 -1.90
CA GLN A 103 -22.15 2.73 -0.61
C GLN A 103 -23.14 2.68 0.55
N ALA A 104 -24.23 3.46 0.53
CA ALA A 104 -25.25 3.41 1.58
C ALA A 104 -25.88 2.01 1.75
N THR A 105 -25.98 1.25 0.66
CA THR A 105 -26.40 -0.17 0.70
C THR A 105 -25.22 -1.06 1.14
N TRP A 106 -24.04 -0.85 0.58
CA TRP A 106 -22.87 -1.69 0.86
C TRP A 106 -22.37 -1.58 2.31
N ALA A 107 -22.52 -0.43 2.96
CA ALA A 107 -22.15 -0.23 4.36
C ALA A 107 -22.86 -1.20 5.32
N LYS A 108 -24.06 -1.67 4.93
CA LYS A 108 -24.90 -2.61 5.69
C LYS A 108 -24.58 -4.08 5.39
N SER A 109 -23.68 -4.35 4.44
CA SER A 109 -23.26 -5.71 4.10
C SER A 109 -22.49 -6.36 5.27
N SER A 110 -22.64 -7.69 5.41
CA SER A 110 -21.88 -8.47 6.39
C SER A 110 -20.44 -8.69 5.93
N PHE A 111 -19.54 -8.99 6.88
CA PHE A 111 -18.16 -9.37 6.54
C PHE A 111 -18.11 -10.60 5.62
N ASP A 112 -19.07 -11.52 5.73
CA ASP A 112 -19.15 -12.69 4.84
C ASP A 112 -19.46 -12.30 3.39
N GLN A 113 -20.38 -11.36 3.16
CA GLN A 113 -20.66 -10.86 1.82
C GLN A 113 -19.44 -10.14 1.23
N ARG A 114 -18.76 -9.31 2.03
CA ARG A 114 -17.54 -8.61 1.61
C ARG A 114 -16.40 -9.61 1.32
N ARG A 115 -16.27 -10.66 2.11
CA ARG A 115 -15.31 -11.75 1.90
C ARG A 115 -15.62 -12.54 0.63
N LEU A 116 -16.89 -12.80 0.35
CA LEU A 116 -17.32 -13.50 -0.87
C LEU A 116 -16.90 -12.71 -2.11
N LEU A 117 -17.09 -11.39 -2.12
CA LEU A 117 -16.62 -10.52 -3.21
C LEU A 117 -15.12 -10.69 -3.48
N LEU A 118 -14.30 -10.60 -2.44
CA LEU A 118 -12.85 -10.73 -2.56
C LEU A 118 -12.44 -12.15 -2.99
N LYS A 119 -13.13 -13.19 -2.52
CA LYS A 119 -12.91 -14.58 -2.96
C LYS A 119 -13.24 -14.75 -4.45
N THR A 120 -14.32 -14.14 -4.94
CA THR A 120 -14.68 -14.14 -6.37
C THR A 120 -13.61 -13.45 -7.21
N MET A 121 -13.13 -12.28 -6.77
CA MET A 121 -12.01 -11.58 -7.41
C MET A 121 -10.76 -12.45 -7.46
N LEU A 122 -10.36 -13.04 -6.33
CA LEU A 122 -9.18 -13.90 -6.24
C LEU A 122 -9.27 -15.10 -7.18
N LYS A 123 -10.42 -15.77 -7.20
CA LYS A 123 -10.66 -16.90 -8.11
C LYS A 123 -10.48 -16.48 -9.57
N TYR A 124 -11.13 -15.38 -9.98
CA TYR A 124 -11.01 -14.90 -11.35
C TYR A 124 -9.57 -14.55 -11.73
N ILE A 125 -8.84 -13.88 -10.84
CA ILE A 125 -7.45 -13.48 -11.06
C ILE A 125 -6.54 -14.69 -11.27
N ILE A 126 -6.68 -15.74 -10.44
CA ILE A 126 -5.88 -16.97 -10.57
C ILE A 126 -6.17 -17.66 -11.91
N ASP A 127 -7.46 -17.79 -12.26
CA ASP A 127 -7.89 -18.48 -13.48
C ASP A 127 -7.52 -17.71 -14.76
N ASN A 128 -7.32 -16.39 -14.69
CA ASN A 128 -7.09 -15.51 -15.84
C ASN A 128 -5.78 -14.71 -15.76
N GLN A 129 -4.82 -15.18 -14.94
CA GLN A 129 -3.58 -14.46 -14.68
C GLN A 129 -2.77 -14.15 -15.94
N GLU A 130 -2.79 -15.04 -16.94
CA GLU A 130 -2.09 -14.82 -18.20
C GLU A 130 -2.65 -13.62 -18.98
N THR A 131 -3.98 -13.53 -19.10
CA THR A 131 -4.64 -12.42 -19.78
C THR A 131 -4.42 -11.11 -19.03
N ILE A 132 -4.51 -11.13 -17.68
CA ILE A 132 -4.24 -9.94 -16.86
C ILE A 132 -2.79 -9.48 -17.08
N ALA A 133 -1.81 -10.40 -17.05
CA ALA A 133 -0.41 -10.09 -17.29
C ALA A 133 -0.18 -9.49 -18.69
N ARG A 134 -0.82 -10.06 -19.73
CA ARG A 134 -0.74 -9.56 -21.10
C ARG A 134 -1.29 -8.14 -21.23
N VAL A 135 -2.49 -7.90 -20.68
CA VAL A 135 -3.12 -6.57 -20.72
C VAL A 135 -2.27 -5.55 -19.96
N SER A 136 -1.75 -5.89 -18.78
CA SER A 136 -0.84 -5.01 -18.04
C SER A 136 0.46 -4.74 -18.81
N ALA A 137 1.06 -5.79 -19.40
CA ALA A 137 2.28 -5.69 -20.21
C ALA A 137 2.09 -4.78 -21.42
N ARG A 138 0.95 -4.87 -22.11
CA ARG A 138 0.65 -4.02 -23.27
C ARG A 138 0.50 -2.54 -22.91
N ASP A 139 -0.20 -2.25 -21.82
CA ASP A 139 -0.49 -0.86 -21.42
C ASP A 139 0.71 -0.16 -20.75
N SER A 140 1.67 -0.93 -20.24
CA SER A 140 2.84 -0.40 -19.52
C SER A 140 4.20 -0.77 -20.11
N GLY A 141 4.24 -1.58 -21.18
CA GLY A 141 5.51 -2.04 -21.76
C GLY A 141 6.33 -2.98 -20.86
N LYS A 142 5.76 -3.52 -19.77
CA LYS A 142 6.49 -4.40 -18.83
C LYS A 142 6.61 -5.84 -19.34
N ALA A 143 7.64 -6.56 -18.91
CA ALA A 143 7.75 -7.98 -19.16
C ALA A 143 6.59 -8.76 -18.49
N LYS A 144 6.12 -9.85 -19.11
CA LYS A 144 5.05 -10.68 -18.52
C LYS A 144 5.42 -11.24 -17.15
N VAL A 145 6.69 -11.58 -16.94
CA VAL A 145 7.20 -12.01 -15.62
C VAL A 145 7.10 -10.89 -14.59
N ASP A 146 7.41 -9.65 -14.97
CA ASP A 146 7.28 -8.49 -14.08
C ASP A 146 5.81 -8.17 -13.79
N ALA A 147 4.91 -8.39 -14.76
CA ALA A 147 3.47 -8.32 -14.52
C ALA A 147 3.01 -9.40 -13.52
N ALA A 148 3.48 -10.64 -13.67
CA ALA A 148 3.15 -11.71 -12.73
C ALA A 148 3.63 -11.38 -11.30
N MET A 149 4.86 -10.89 -11.15
CA MET A 149 5.45 -10.55 -9.85
C MET A 149 4.85 -9.28 -9.24
N GLY A 150 4.78 -8.20 -10.01
CA GLY A 150 4.41 -6.86 -9.51
C GLY A 150 2.94 -6.49 -9.65
N GLU A 151 2.14 -7.23 -10.42
CA GLU A 151 0.69 -6.98 -10.55
C GLU A 151 -0.12 -8.08 -9.87
N ILE A 152 0.10 -9.32 -10.28
CA ILE A 152 -0.79 -10.43 -9.93
C ILE A 152 -0.45 -10.97 -8.55
N MET A 153 0.82 -11.31 -8.30
CA MET A 153 1.25 -11.92 -7.04
C MET A 153 0.94 -11.02 -5.84
N VAL A 154 1.27 -9.73 -5.93
CA VAL A 154 0.97 -8.74 -4.89
C VAL A 154 -0.53 -8.52 -4.67
N THR A 155 -1.35 -8.55 -5.74
CA THR A 155 -2.81 -8.40 -5.62
C THR A 155 -3.44 -9.64 -5.00
N CYS A 156 -3.03 -10.83 -5.44
CA CYS A 156 -3.43 -12.09 -4.85
C CYS A 156 -3.09 -12.11 -3.36
N GLU A 157 -1.94 -11.56 -2.98
CA GLU A 157 -1.54 -11.56 -1.59
C GLU A 157 -2.34 -10.57 -0.73
N LYS A 158 -2.63 -9.38 -1.27
CA LYS A 158 -3.57 -8.43 -0.64
C LYS A 158 -4.93 -9.06 -0.41
N LEU A 159 -5.46 -9.76 -1.42
CA LEU A 159 -6.73 -10.49 -1.33
C LEU A 159 -6.68 -11.57 -0.27
N ARG A 160 -5.66 -12.44 -0.31
CA ARG A 160 -5.48 -13.54 0.65
C ARG A 160 -5.46 -13.03 2.08
N TRP A 161 -4.63 -12.02 2.36
CA TRP A 161 -4.53 -11.43 3.70
C TRP A 161 -5.87 -10.83 4.14
N THR A 162 -6.52 -10.04 3.28
CA THR A 162 -7.78 -9.36 3.61
C THR A 162 -8.90 -10.37 3.89
N ILE A 163 -9.07 -11.38 3.02
CA ILE A 163 -10.06 -12.46 3.18
C ILE A 163 -9.91 -13.17 4.52
N ASN A 164 -8.67 -13.46 4.92
CA ASN A 164 -8.37 -14.32 6.06
C ASN A 164 -8.20 -13.55 7.38
N ARG A 165 -7.77 -12.29 7.35
CA ARG A 165 -7.28 -11.57 8.55
C ARG A 165 -7.93 -10.22 8.81
N ALA A 166 -8.64 -9.62 7.86
CA ALA A 166 -9.09 -8.23 8.02
C ALA A 166 -10.24 -8.03 9.04
N GLU A 167 -11.17 -8.99 9.13
CA GLU A 167 -12.39 -8.83 9.95
C GLU A 167 -12.11 -8.54 11.44
N PRO A 168 -11.23 -9.28 12.16
CA PRO A 168 -10.92 -8.97 13.55
C PRO A 168 -10.47 -7.53 13.82
N TYR A 169 -9.84 -6.87 12.84
CA TYR A 169 -9.35 -5.49 13.00
C TYR A 169 -10.44 -4.42 12.87
N LEU A 170 -11.61 -4.79 12.31
CA LEU A 170 -12.76 -3.91 12.10
C LEU A 170 -13.94 -4.20 13.04
N ARG A 171 -13.88 -5.29 13.82
CA ARG A 171 -14.90 -5.59 14.83
C ARG A 171 -14.83 -4.57 16.00
N PRO A 172 -15.95 -4.33 16.71
CA PRO A 172 -15.95 -3.51 17.91
C PRO A 172 -14.92 -3.96 18.93
N GLU A 173 -14.12 -3.02 19.42
CA GLU A 173 -13.03 -3.29 20.35
C GLU A 173 -13.37 -2.71 21.72
N ARG A 174 -13.34 -3.55 22.76
CA ARG A 174 -13.50 -3.10 24.14
C ARG A 174 -12.21 -2.43 24.62
N ARG A 175 -12.34 -1.29 25.28
CA ARG A 175 -11.23 -0.55 25.90
C ARG A 175 -11.38 -0.50 27.43
N GLU A 176 -10.33 -0.03 28.10
CA GLU A 176 -10.34 0.21 29.54
C GLU A 176 -11.06 1.53 29.84
N SER A 177 -11.99 1.53 30.81
CA SER A 177 -12.72 2.73 31.25
C SER A 177 -12.00 3.53 32.34
N GLY A 178 -10.89 3.01 32.88
CA GLY A 178 -10.11 3.60 33.95
C GLY A 178 -10.73 3.42 35.35
N THR A 179 -9.91 3.71 36.37
CA THR A 179 -10.20 3.39 37.77
C THR A 179 -11.40 4.13 38.36
N LEU A 180 -11.73 5.33 37.87
CA LEU A 180 -12.86 6.12 38.34
C LEU A 180 -14.21 5.63 37.77
N MET A 181 -14.18 4.86 36.69
CA MET A 181 -15.37 4.42 35.95
C MET A 181 -15.42 2.89 35.79
N PRO A 182 -15.26 2.09 36.87
CA PRO A 182 -15.28 0.62 36.77
C PRO A 182 -16.67 0.07 36.40
N HIS A 183 -17.71 0.89 36.55
CA HIS A 183 -19.09 0.60 36.17
C HIS A 183 -19.37 0.86 34.67
N LYS A 184 -18.41 1.41 33.93
CA LYS A 184 -18.53 1.66 32.49
C LYS A 184 -17.94 0.51 31.67
N ARG A 185 -18.58 0.19 30.55
CA ARG A 185 -17.96 -0.48 29.40
C ARG A 185 -17.75 0.55 28.31
N VAL A 186 -16.55 0.59 27.75
CA VAL A 186 -16.19 1.52 26.67
C VAL A 186 -15.78 0.73 25.45
N TRP A 187 -16.23 1.20 24.30
CA TRP A 187 -16.10 0.50 23.02
C TRP A 187 -15.63 1.46 21.94
N VAL A 188 -14.89 0.91 20.98
CA VAL A 188 -14.51 1.57 19.72
C VAL A 188 -15.08 0.74 18.58
N GLU A 189 -15.89 1.36 17.74
CA GLU A 189 -16.40 0.80 16.49
C GLU A 189 -15.71 1.43 15.29
N TRP A 190 -15.41 0.62 14.28
CA TRP A 190 -14.77 1.08 13.05
C TRP A 190 -15.80 1.27 11.96
N VAL A 191 -16.25 2.51 11.76
CA VAL A 191 -17.31 2.85 10.82
C VAL A 191 -16.71 3.30 9.49
N PRO A 192 -17.15 2.79 8.32
CA PRO A 192 -16.63 3.22 7.02
C PRO A 192 -16.77 4.74 6.83
N VAL A 193 -15.73 5.36 6.27
CA VAL A 193 -15.71 6.82 6.02
C VAL A 193 -16.72 7.28 4.97
N GLY A 194 -17.19 6.40 4.09
CA GLY A 194 -18.12 6.73 3.01
C GLY A 194 -17.52 6.43 1.64
N VAL A 195 -17.30 7.44 0.82
CA VAL A 195 -16.66 7.29 -0.50
C VAL A 195 -15.17 7.60 -0.40
N VAL A 196 -14.34 6.62 -0.73
CA VAL A 196 -12.89 6.78 -0.82
C VAL A 196 -12.51 7.06 -2.27
N GLY A 197 -11.79 8.15 -2.49
CA GLY A 197 -11.15 8.44 -3.76
C GLY A 197 -9.75 7.82 -3.83
N ALA A 198 -9.31 7.42 -5.00
CA ALA A 198 -7.90 7.11 -5.27
C ALA A 198 -7.42 7.79 -6.55
N ILE A 199 -6.17 8.26 -6.55
CA ILE A 199 -5.47 8.70 -7.76
C ILE A 199 -4.22 7.85 -7.86
N VAL A 200 -4.10 7.09 -8.97
CA VAL A 200 -3.15 5.98 -9.05
C VAL A 200 -2.27 6.06 -10.31
N PRO A 201 -0.99 5.65 -10.22
CA PRO A 201 -0.01 5.83 -11.28
C PRO A 201 -0.03 4.67 -12.28
N TRP A 202 0.76 4.83 -13.34
CA TRP A 202 0.77 3.97 -14.53
C TRP A 202 1.68 2.75 -14.44
N ASN A 203 2.52 2.64 -13.42
CA ASN A 203 3.57 1.61 -13.39
C ASN A 203 3.03 0.21 -13.09
N TYR A 204 1.99 0.08 -12.26
CA TYR A 204 1.33 -1.20 -12.00
C TYR A 204 -0.18 -1.07 -12.19
N PRO A 205 -0.70 -0.86 -13.42
CA PRO A 205 -2.08 -0.45 -13.66
C PRO A 205 -3.13 -1.39 -13.06
N PHE A 206 -2.89 -2.70 -13.00
CA PHE A 206 -3.84 -3.63 -12.39
C PHE A 206 -3.81 -3.50 -10.88
N HIS A 207 -2.62 -3.67 -10.29
CA HIS A 207 -2.45 -3.66 -8.85
C HIS A 207 -2.79 -2.30 -8.23
N ASN A 208 -2.41 -1.21 -8.88
CA ASN A 208 -2.70 0.15 -8.44
C ASN A 208 -4.20 0.45 -8.37
N VAL A 209 -5.03 -0.20 -9.20
CA VAL A 209 -6.49 -0.13 -9.09
C VAL A 209 -7.01 -1.05 -7.99
N PHE A 210 -6.57 -2.32 -7.98
CA PHE A 210 -7.14 -3.34 -7.09
C PHE A 210 -6.69 -3.21 -5.64
N ASN A 211 -5.46 -2.81 -5.38
CA ASN A 211 -4.91 -2.72 -4.03
C ASN A 211 -5.71 -1.78 -3.10
N PRO A 212 -5.92 -0.49 -3.43
CA PRO A 212 -6.78 0.38 -2.63
C PRO A 212 -8.25 -0.07 -2.63
N LEU A 213 -8.73 -0.65 -3.74
CA LEU A 213 -10.10 -1.16 -3.87
C LEU A 213 -10.38 -2.27 -2.86
N ILE A 214 -9.49 -3.26 -2.72
CA ILE A 214 -9.69 -4.44 -1.88
C ILE A 214 -9.98 -4.03 -0.43
N ALA A 215 -9.13 -3.18 0.15
CA ALA A 215 -9.29 -2.73 1.53
C ALA A 215 -10.52 -1.81 1.67
N THR A 216 -10.76 -0.92 0.69
CA THR A 216 -11.90 0.01 0.66
C THR A 216 -13.23 -0.74 0.71
N LEU A 217 -13.42 -1.72 -0.17
CA LEU A 217 -14.67 -2.47 -0.25
C LEU A 217 -14.85 -3.37 0.99
N PHE A 218 -13.78 -3.94 1.53
CA PHE A 218 -13.85 -4.75 2.75
C PHE A 218 -14.25 -3.92 3.99
N ALA A 219 -13.77 -2.68 4.08
CA ALA A 219 -14.17 -1.74 5.14
C ALA A 219 -15.63 -1.28 5.02
N GLY A 220 -16.28 -1.45 3.86
CA GLY A 220 -17.68 -1.07 3.62
C GLY A 220 -17.84 0.31 2.97
N ASN A 221 -16.79 0.79 2.31
CA ASN A 221 -16.76 2.06 1.60
C ASN A 221 -17.14 1.89 0.12
N GLY A 222 -17.53 2.99 -0.52
CA GLY A 222 -17.60 3.12 -1.97
C GLY A 222 -16.26 3.62 -2.51
N PHE A 223 -15.98 3.38 -3.78
CA PHE A 223 -14.66 3.64 -4.35
C PHE A 223 -14.74 4.38 -5.68
N VAL A 224 -13.96 5.45 -5.82
CA VAL A 224 -13.79 6.18 -7.08
C VAL A 224 -12.30 6.32 -7.37
N VAL A 225 -11.84 5.78 -8.49
CA VAL A 225 -10.40 5.79 -8.83
C VAL A 225 -10.14 6.56 -10.12
N LYS A 226 -9.26 7.56 -10.04
CA LYS A 226 -8.64 8.21 -11.21
C LYS A 226 -7.38 7.45 -11.56
N VAL A 227 -7.34 6.95 -12.78
CA VAL A 227 -6.19 6.22 -13.32
C VAL A 227 -5.29 7.15 -14.13
N SER A 228 -3.99 6.85 -14.19
CA SER A 228 -3.06 7.57 -15.04
C SER A 228 -3.50 7.53 -16.51
N GLU A 229 -3.39 8.67 -17.19
CA GLU A 229 -3.62 8.79 -18.63
C GLU A 229 -2.72 7.86 -19.45
N TYR A 230 -1.53 7.53 -18.93
CA TYR A 230 -0.56 6.66 -19.58
C TYR A 230 -0.89 5.16 -19.49
N SER A 231 -1.87 4.77 -18.69
CA SER A 231 -2.26 3.36 -18.50
C SER A 231 -3.78 3.23 -18.36
N SER A 232 -4.52 4.04 -19.13
CA SER A 232 -5.97 4.09 -19.05
C SER A 232 -6.65 2.99 -19.87
N TRP A 233 -5.98 2.42 -20.90
CA TRP A 233 -6.62 1.43 -21.78
C TRP A 233 -6.97 0.13 -21.05
N SER A 234 -6.05 -0.39 -20.24
CA SER A 234 -6.24 -1.62 -19.47
C SER A 234 -7.43 -1.57 -18.51
N THR A 235 -7.81 -0.37 -18.08
CA THR A 235 -8.91 -0.15 -17.14
C THR A 235 -10.29 -0.50 -17.72
N ARG A 236 -10.42 -0.57 -19.05
CA ARG A 236 -11.62 -1.09 -19.72
C ARG A 236 -11.84 -2.55 -19.38
N TYR A 237 -10.78 -3.35 -19.39
CA TYR A 237 -10.84 -4.77 -19.02
C TYR A 237 -11.05 -4.92 -17.51
N TYR A 238 -10.28 -4.19 -16.70
CA TYR A 238 -10.36 -4.25 -15.25
C TYR A 238 -11.73 -3.80 -14.71
N GLY A 239 -12.34 -2.78 -15.32
CA GLY A 239 -13.70 -2.35 -15.01
C GLY A 239 -14.73 -3.46 -15.22
N ARG A 240 -14.62 -4.23 -16.31
CA ARG A 240 -15.50 -5.39 -16.56
C ARG A 240 -15.29 -6.50 -15.53
N ILE A 241 -14.05 -6.75 -15.10
CA ILE A 241 -13.76 -7.70 -14.00
C ILE A 241 -14.49 -7.27 -12.72
N ILE A 242 -14.34 -6.00 -12.33
CA ILE A 242 -14.94 -5.45 -11.10
C ILE A 242 -16.46 -5.53 -11.18
N GLU A 243 -17.05 -5.11 -12.29
CA GLU A 243 -18.50 -5.13 -12.50
C GLU A 243 -19.08 -6.55 -12.37
N GLU A 244 -18.49 -7.53 -13.05
CA GLU A 244 -18.96 -8.92 -12.99
C GLU A 244 -18.76 -9.54 -11.59
N CYS A 245 -17.68 -9.19 -10.88
CA CYS A 245 -17.50 -9.60 -9.48
C CYS A 245 -18.59 -9.02 -8.57
N LEU A 246 -18.94 -7.74 -8.72
CA LEU A 246 -19.98 -7.08 -7.93
C LEU A 246 -21.36 -7.72 -8.19
N LYS A 247 -21.71 -7.93 -9.45
CA LYS A 247 -22.96 -8.61 -9.85
C LYS A 247 -23.07 -10.00 -9.22
N ALA A 248 -21.98 -10.78 -9.25
CA ALA A 248 -21.96 -12.17 -8.78
C ALA A 248 -22.25 -12.34 -7.28
N VAL A 249 -22.06 -11.29 -6.46
CA VAL A 249 -22.32 -11.31 -5.01
C VAL A 249 -23.51 -10.44 -4.59
N GLY A 250 -24.27 -9.93 -5.57
CA GLY A 250 -25.39 -9.03 -5.33
C GLY A 250 -24.98 -7.66 -4.76
N ALA A 251 -23.73 -7.24 -4.97
CA ALA A 251 -23.29 -5.90 -4.61
C ALA A 251 -23.78 -4.87 -5.66
N PRO A 252 -24.05 -3.61 -5.27
CA PRO A 252 -24.41 -2.59 -6.25
C PRO A 252 -23.27 -2.38 -7.25
N VAL A 253 -23.57 -2.45 -8.56
CA VAL A 253 -22.57 -2.26 -9.63
C VAL A 253 -21.94 -0.87 -9.61
N ASP A 254 -22.65 0.12 -9.09
CA ASP A 254 -22.19 1.51 -8.98
C ASP A 254 -21.20 1.75 -7.83
N LEU A 255 -20.90 0.72 -7.02
CA LEU A 255 -20.03 0.83 -5.85
C LEU A 255 -18.60 1.25 -6.20
N VAL A 256 -18.14 0.90 -7.40
CA VAL A 256 -16.81 1.25 -7.91
C VAL A 256 -16.97 2.07 -9.19
N GLN A 257 -16.30 3.22 -9.25
CA GLN A 257 -16.25 4.06 -10.44
C GLN A 257 -14.80 4.29 -10.86
N ILE A 258 -14.48 4.01 -12.12
CA ILE A 258 -13.20 4.37 -12.73
C ILE A 258 -13.40 5.68 -13.51
N VAL A 259 -12.53 6.66 -13.27
CA VAL A 259 -12.52 7.93 -13.99
C VAL A 259 -11.19 8.11 -14.72
N THR A 260 -11.27 8.60 -15.95
CA THR A 260 -10.12 8.79 -16.86
C THR A 260 -9.97 10.27 -17.17
N GLY A 261 -8.72 10.73 -17.32
CA GLY A 261 -8.42 12.12 -17.64
C GLY A 261 -7.08 12.58 -17.06
N PHE A 262 -6.88 13.89 -17.03
CA PHE A 262 -5.61 14.52 -16.68
C PHE A 262 -5.64 15.11 -15.26
N GLY A 263 -4.82 16.13 -15.00
CA GLY A 263 -4.71 16.78 -13.71
C GLY A 263 -6.02 17.43 -13.24
N GLU A 264 -6.80 17.99 -14.16
CA GLU A 264 -8.10 18.62 -13.90
C GLU A 264 -9.13 17.61 -13.39
N THR A 265 -9.15 16.40 -13.96
CA THR A 265 -9.98 15.28 -13.52
C THR A 265 -9.58 14.83 -12.11
N GLY A 266 -8.27 14.75 -11.84
CA GLY A 266 -7.75 14.47 -10.49
C GLY A 266 -8.18 15.54 -9.49
N HIS A 267 -8.01 16.82 -9.82
CA HIS A 267 -8.44 17.94 -8.98
C HIS A 267 -9.96 17.91 -8.71
N ALA A 268 -10.76 17.59 -9.73
CA ALA A 268 -12.20 17.40 -9.57
C ALA A 268 -12.55 16.24 -8.63
N LEU A 269 -11.79 15.14 -8.64
CA LEU A 269 -11.99 14.03 -7.71
C LEU A 269 -11.69 14.46 -6.27
N VAL A 270 -10.56 15.14 -6.04
CA VAL A 270 -10.18 15.63 -4.70
C VAL A 270 -11.22 16.61 -4.16
N THR A 271 -11.69 17.55 -4.99
CA THR A 271 -12.62 18.61 -4.60
C THR A 271 -14.10 18.26 -4.80
N GLY A 272 -14.39 17.02 -5.21
CA GLY A 272 -15.73 16.55 -5.58
C GLY A 272 -16.57 15.99 -4.43
N GLY A 273 -16.05 16.04 -3.19
CA GLY A 273 -16.78 15.60 -2.00
C GLY A 273 -16.58 14.13 -1.59
N ILE A 274 -15.44 13.54 -1.92
CA ILE A 274 -15.00 12.26 -1.33
C ILE A 274 -14.66 12.42 0.17
N ASN A 275 -14.75 11.34 0.94
CA ASN A 275 -14.54 11.34 2.40
C ASN A 275 -13.09 11.08 2.80
N LYS A 276 -12.32 10.38 1.97
CA LYS A 276 -10.87 10.16 2.13
C LYS A 276 -10.24 9.96 0.75
N LEU A 277 -8.99 10.35 0.60
CA LEU A 277 -8.23 10.17 -0.64
C LEU A 277 -6.98 9.31 -0.39
N ILE A 278 -6.71 8.38 -1.30
CA ILE A 278 -5.41 7.71 -1.41
C ILE A 278 -4.73 8.25 -2.67
N PHE A 279 -3.60 8.92 -2.52
CA PHE A 279 -2.80 9.39 -3.64
C PHE A 279 -1.51 8.59 -3.72
N VAL A 280 -1.25 8.02 -4.89
CA VAL A 280 0.00 7.34 -5.20
C VAL A 280 0.65 8.06 -6.40
N GLY A 281 1.88 8.56 -6.25
CA GLY A 281 2.53 9.33 -7.33
C GLY A 281 3.74 10.15 -6.89
N SER A 282 4.12 11.16 -7.67
CA SER A 282 5.32 11.96 -7.36
C SER A 282 5.08 12.95 -6.19
N PRO A 283 6.12 13.32 -5.42
CA PRO A 283 5.99 14.26 -4.32
C PRO A 283 5.43 15.63 -4.71
N GLU A 284 5.77 16.13 -5.89
CA GLU A 284 5.32 17.43 -6.40
C GLU A 284 3.81 17.43 -6.62
N ILE A 285 3.26 16.33 -7.16
CA ILE A 285 1.82 16.18 -7.35
C ILE A 285 1.13 15.90 -6.00
N GLY A 286 1.76 15.12 -5.12
CA GLY A 286 1.28 14.90 -3.76
C GLY A 286 1.06 16.22 -2.98
N GLY A 287 1.99 17.17 -3.09
CA GLY A 287 1.83 18.51 -2.52
C GLY A 287 0.63 19.29 -3.08
N LYS A 288 0.41 19.22 -4.40
CA LYS A 288 -0.77 19.85 -5.05
C LYS A 288 -2.08 19.21 -4.59
N VAL A 289 -2.09 17.89 -4.45
CA VAL A 289 -3.24 17.11 -3.97
C VAL A 289 -3.59 17.48 -2.53
N MET A 290 -2.58 17.55 -1.65
CA MET A 290 -2.77 17.95 -0.26
C MET A 290 -3.28 19.39 -0.15
N ALA A 291 -2.75 20.31 -0.95
CA ALA A 291 -3.24 21.69 -1.01
C ALA A 291 -4.72 21.75 -1.44
N ALA A 292 -5.12 21.01 -2.48
CA ALA A 292 -6.50 20.96 -2.92
C ALA A 292 -7.42 20.34 -1.85
N ALA A 293 -7.00 19.24 -1.22
CA ALA A 293 -7.75 18.54 -0.18
C ALA A 293 -7.97 19.37 1.08
N ALA A 294 -7.04 20.29 1.40
CA ALA A 294 -7.17 21.19 2.55
C ALA A 294 -8.21 22.30 2.34
N THR A 295 -8.51 22.64 1.08
CA THR A 295 -9.43 23.74 0.72
C THR A 295 -10.88 23.32 0.51
N THR A 296 -11.19 22.04 0.65
CA THR A 296 -12.56 21.54 0.54
C THR A 296 -13.40 21.96 1.75
N TRP A 297 -14.73 22.00 1.61
CA TRP A 297 -15.65 22.37 2.70
C TRP A 297 -15.42 21.58 4.00
N HIS A 298 -15.15 20.29 3.85
CA HIS A 298 -14.62 19.45 4.91
C HIS A 298 -13.23 18.97 4.47
N PRO A 299 -12.13 19.40 5.13
CA PRO A 299 -10.79 19.00 4.76
C PRO A 299 -10.69 17.49 4.56
N THR A 300 -10.37 17.06 3.34
CA THR A 300 -10.38 15.64 2.99
C THR A 300 -9.08 14.99 3.50
N PRO A 301 -9.14 14.00 4.40
CA PRO A 301 -7.94 13.27 4.82
C PRO A 301 -7.29 12.59 3.61
N VAL A 302 -5.96 12.66 3.53
CA VAL A 302 -5.17 12.08 2.44
C VAL A 302 -4.16 11.07 2.97
N VAL A 303 -4.00 9.96 2.25
CA VAL A 303 -2.84 9.06 2.34
C VAL A 303 -1.94 9.42 1.17
N LEU A 304 -0.68 9.73 1.44
CA LEU A 304 0.30 10.07 0.40
C LEU A 304 1.36 8.98 0.32
N GLU A 305 1.34 8.23 -0.77
CA GLU A 305 2.33 7.21 -1.10
C GLU A 305 3.17 7.71 -2.26
N LEU A 306 4.32 8.27 -1.92
CA LEU A 306 5.12 9.02 -2.86
C LEU A 306 6.34 8.23 -3.32
N GLY A 307 7.08 8.83 -4.24
CA GLY A 307 8.30 8.25 -4.81
C GLY A 307 9.33 7.77 -3.78
N GLY A 308 10.25 6.96 -4.27
CA GLY A 308 11.33 6.37 -3.50
C GLY A 308 12.68 6.65 -4.13
N LYS A 309 13.74 6.44 -3.36
CA LYS A 309 15.11 6.37 -3.89
C LYS A 309 15.89 5.37 -3.05
N ASP A 310 15.36 4.16 -3.04
CA ASP A 310 15.65 3.20 -1.98
C ASP A 310 17.13 2.77 -2.03
N PRO A 311 17.81 2.74 -0.87
CA PRO A 311 19.16 2.28 -0.75
C PRO A 311 19.22 0.74 -0.72
N PHE A 312 20.26 0.18 -1.33
CA PHE A 312 20.63 -1.21 -1.24
C PHE A 312 22.06 -1.31 -0.71
N ILE A 313 22.21 -1.78 0.53
CA ILE A 313 23.50 -1.80 1.22
C ILE A 313 24.07 -3.21 1.16
N VAL A 314 25.34 -3.35 0.74
CA VAL A 314 26.11 -4.61 0.81
C VAL A 314 27.31 -4.39 1.70
N CYS A 315 27.28 -5.00 2.89
CA CYS A 315 28.35 -4.91 3.88
C CYS A 315 29.57 -5.76 3.50
N ASP A 316 30.72 -5.42 4.07
CA ASP A 316 32.02 -6.09 3.90
C ASP A 316 32.01 -7.57 4.31
N ASP A 317 31.14 -7.97 5.23
CA ASP A 317 31.02 -9.33 5.72
C ASP A 317 30.07 -10.21 4.88
N TYR A 318 29.50 -9.68 3.80
CA TYR A 318 28.62 -10.43 2.91
C TYR A 318 29.35 -10.91 1.66
N VAL A 319 29.33 -12.22 1.42
CA VAL A 319 29.96 -12.83 0.23
C VAL A 319 29.17 -12.47 -1.03
N VAL A 320 29.86 -11.99 -2.07
CA VAL A 320 29.24 -11.62 -3.34
C VAL A 320 28.88 -12.86 -4.16
N THR A 321 27.71 -13.45 -3.89
CA THR A 321 27.20 -14.62 -4.60
C THR A 321 26.51 -14.25 -5.92
N ASP A 322 26.31 -15.25 -6.81
CA ASP A 322 25.51 -15.03 -8.03
C ASP A 322 24.06 -14.65 -7.68
N ASP A 323 23.52 -15.21 -6.60
CA ASP A 323 22.17 -14.91 -6.12
C ASP A 323 22.03 -13.45 -5.67
N LEU A 324 23.03 -12.90 -4.95
CA LEU A 324 23.02 -11.48 -4.58
C LEU A 324 22.99 -10.58 -5.82
N VAL A 325 23.81 -10.90 -6.82
CA VAL A 325 23.87 -10.14 -8.09
C VAL A 325 22.54 -10.22 -8.83
N GLN A 326 21.92 -11.41 -8.89
CA GLN A 326 20.58 -11.59 -9.47
C GLN A 326 19.52 -10.76 -8.74
N VAL A 327 19.53 -10.76 -7.40
CA VAL A 327 18.59 -9.97 -6.60
C VAL A 327 18.81 -8.47 -6.80
N ALA A 328 20.05 -8.01 -6.83
CA ALA A 328 20.38 -6.60 -7.07
C ALA A 328 19.91 -6.13 -8.45
N VAL A 329 20.25 -6.89 -9.51
CA VAL A 329 19.89 -6.60 -10.91
C VAL A 329 18.38 -6.68 -11.12
N ARG A 330 17.70 -7.72 -10.62
CA ARG A 330 16.23 -7.80 -10.67
C ARG A 330 15.59 -6.66 -9.89
N GLY A 331 16.14 -6.30 -8.73
CA GLY A 331 15.61 -5.24 -7.89
C GLY A 331 15.56 -3.88 -8.59
N VAL A 332 16.65 -3.49 -9.27
CA VAL A 332 16.72 -2.20 -9.98
C VAL A 332 16.04 -2.22 -11.35
N PHE A 333 16.03 -3.35 -12.06
CA PHE A 333 15.50 -3.39 -13.43
C PHE A 333 14.11 -4.01 -13.58
N ILE A 334 13.49 -4.52 -12.51
CA ILE A 334 12.08 -4.95 -12.57
C ILE A 334 11.21 -3.82 -13.11
N HIS A 335 10.44 -4.11 -14.15
CA HIS A 335 9.65 -3.12 -14.87
C HIS A 335 10.46 -1.88 -15.32
N MET A 336 11.70 -2.09 -15.77
CA MET A 336 12.62 -1.02 -16.20
C MET A 336 12.88 0.02 -15.12
N GLY A 337 12.93 -0.40 -13.85
CA GLY A 337 13.16 0.49 -12.71
C GLY A 337 12.02 1.46 -12.43
N GLN A 338 10.85 1.26 -13.04
CA GLN A 338 9.63 2.05 -12.81
C GLN A 338 8.87 1.51 -11.58
N ASN A 339 9.58 1.32 -10.47
CA ASN A 339 9.05 0.74 -9.23
C ASN A 339 9.38 1.67 -8.06
N CYS A 340 8.36 2.13 -7.32
CA CYS A 340 8.54 3.06 -6.21
C CYS A 340 9.41 2.47 -5.09
N ALA A 341 9.26 1.17 -4.79
CA ALA A 341 10.05 0.44 -3.80
C ALA A 341 11.25 -0.31 -4.41
N GLY A 342 11.73 0.14 -5.58
CA GLY A 342 12.89 -0.40 -6.26
C GLY A 342 14.18 0.26 -5.76
N PRO A 343 15.26 -0.50 -5.50
CA PRO A 343 16.55 0.09 -5.16
C PRO A 343 17.16 0.83 -6.35
N GLU A 344 17.52 2.10 -6.15
CA GLU A 344 18.24 2.91 -7.14
C GLU A 344 19.70 3.20 -6.73
N ARG A 345 19.96 3.27 -5.42
CA ARG A 345 21.27 3.61 -4.85
C ARG A 345 21.89 2.41 -4.17
N PHE A 346 22.96 1.86 -4.74
CA PHE A 346 23.65 0.69 -4.22
C PHE A 346 24.88 1.13 -3.44
N PHE A 347 24.84 1.02 -2.12
CA PHE A 347 25.94 1.34 -1.21
C PHE A 347 26.73 0.07 -0.92
N VAL A 348 27.90 -0.06 -1.52
CA VAL A 348 28.71 -1.28 -1.45
C VAL A 348 30.01 -0.96 -0.72
N TYR A 349 30.32 -1.77 0.28
CA TYR A 349 31.49 -1.61 1.12
C TYR A 349 32.76 -1.83 0.30
N GLU A 350 33.84 -1.17 0.69
CA GLU A 350 35.07 -1.04 -0.09
C GLU A 350 35.69 -2.40 -0.41
N SER A 351 35.68 -3.30 0.57
CA SER A 351 36.24 -4.66 0.44
C SER A 351 35.54 -5.57 -0.57
N VAL A 352 34.24 -5.34 -0.85
CA VAL A 352 33.42 -6.16 -1.76
C VAL A 352 33.00 -5.41 -3.04
N TYR A 353 33.42 -4.16 -3.18
CA TYR A 353 32.99 -3.24 -4.23
C TYR A 353 33.33 -3.75 -5.64
N ASP A 354 34.61 -4.05 -5.90
CA ASP A 354 35.09 -4.36 -7.24
C ASP A 354 34.50 -5.68 -7.76
N GLU A 355 34.37 -6.68 -6.89
CA GLU A 355 33.74 -7.96 -7.22
C GLU A 355 32.25 -7.77 -7.56
N PHE A 356 31.50 -7.06 -6.70
CA PHE A 356 30.08 -6.77 -6.94
C PHE A 356 29.86 -6.02 -8.26
N VAL A 357 30.63 -4.97 -8.51
CA VAL A 357 30.55 -4.16 -9.73
C VAL A 357 30.83 -5.01 -10.98
N SER A 358 31.90 -5.79 -10.96
CA SER A 358 32.29 -6.64 -12.10
C SER A 358 31.21 -7.66 -12.46
N ARG A 359 30.64 -8.34 -11.45
CA ARG A 359 29.59 -9.34 -11.66
C ARG A 359 28.28 -8.71 -12.13
N CYS A 360 27.89 -7.56 -11.57
CA CYS A 360 26.73 -6.81 -12.05
C CYS A 360 26.93 -6.36 -13.51
N ALA A 361 28.08 -5.78 -13.85
CA ALA A 361 28.36 -5.34 -15.22
C ALA A 361 28.26 -6.50 -16.23
N LYS A 362 28.78 -7.68 -15.87
CA LYS A 362 28.68 -8.87 -16.72
C LYS A 362 27.23 -9.28 -16.97
N LEU A 363 26.40 -9.35 -15.93
CA LEU A 363 24.99 -9.75 -16.06
C LEU A 363 24.17 -8.71 -16.82
N ILE A 364 24.36 -7.42 -16.54
CA ILE A 364 23.60 -6.34 -17.15
C ILE A 364 23.83 -6.28 -18.67
N ASN A 365 25.05 -6.50 -19.13
CA ASN A 365 25.38 -6.54 -20.55
C ASN A 365 24.79 -7.76 -21.30
N GLN A 366 24.20 -8.72 -20.59
CA GLN A 366 23.54 -9.89 -21.18
C GLN A 366 22.02 -9.73 -21.30
N LEU A 367 21.43 -8.69 -20.70
CA LEU A 367 19.98 -8.51 -20.68
C LEU A 367 19.43 -8.15 -22.06
N GLU A 368 18.35 -8.82 -22.46
CA GLU A 368 17.67 -8.56 -23.73
C GLU A 368 16.66 -7.42 -23.59
N LEU A 369 16.84 -6.34 -24.36
CA LEU A 369 15.92 -5.20 -24.45
C LEU A 369 15.02 -5.35 -25.69
N GLY A 370 13.71 -5.35 -25.52
CA GLY A 370 12.79 -5.53 -26.65
C GLY A 370 11.31 -5.52 -26.28
N ASP A 371 10.46 -5.84 -27.26
CA ASP A 371 9.01 -5.96 -27.04
C ASP A 371 8.70 -7.20 -26.18
N PRO A 372 8.19 -7.03 -24.94
CA PRO A 372 7.96 -8.13 -24.01
C PRO A 372 6.82 -9.08 -24.43
N LEU A 373 5.99 -8.69 -25.39
CA LEU A 373 4.93 -9.55 -25.94
C LEU A 373 5.36 -10.25 -27.24
N GLY A 374 6.42 -9.74 -27.88
CA GLY A 374 6.98 -10.33 -29.10
C GLY A 374 7.89 -11.54 -28.85
N SER A 375 8.56 -11.61 -27.67
CA SER A 375 9.42 -12.74 -27.31
C SER A 375 9.39 -13.01 -25.80
N PRO A 376 9.37 -14.29 -25.37
CA PRO A 376 9.48 -14.65 -23.95
C PRO A 376 10.90 -14.48 -23.37
N THR A 377 11.91 -14.25 -24.21
CA THR A 377 13.32 -14.08 -23.77
C THR A 377 13.67 -12.64 -23.40
N VAL A 378 12.79 -11.69 -23.72
CA VAL A 378 13.00 -10.27 -23.40
C VAL A 378 12.97 -10.06 -21.89
N ASP A 379 14.10 -9.62 -21.34
CA ASP A 379 14.25 -9.27 -19.93
C ASP A 379 13.72 -7.88 -19.63
N CYS A 380 13.95 -6.95 -20.55
CA CYS A 380 13.79 -5.51 -20.37
C CYS A 380 12.80 -4.94 -21.40
N GLY A 381 11.68 -4.44 -20.90
CA GLY A 381 10.61 -3.86 -21.72
C GLY A 381 10.76 -2.36 -21.99
N ALA A 382 9.65 -1.70 -22.28
CA ALA A 382 9.59 -0.27 -22.58
C ALA A 382 9.34 0.59 -21.31
N VAL A 383 9.81 1.84 -21.34
CA VAL A 383 9.44 2.89 -20.39
C VAL A 383 8.11 3.54 -20.81
N VAL A 384 7.20 3.76 -19.87
CA VAL A 384 5.80 4.06 -20.18
C VAL A 384 5.59 5.45 -20.76
N MET A 385 6.21 6.46 -20.14
CA MET A 385 5.97 7.88 -20.44
C MET A 385 6.79 8.42 -21.64
N GLY A 386 7.26 7.54 -22.53
CA GLY A 386 7.80 7.97 -23.81
C GLY A 386 9.11 8.78 -23.74
N GLY A 387 9.27 9.67 -24.72
CA GLY A 387 10.48 10.47 -24.91
C GLY A 387 10.82 11.41 -23.75
N ARG A 388 9.83 11.93 -23.01
CA ARG A 388 10.07 12.86 -21.88
C ARG A 388 10.88 12.18 -20.78
N THR A 389 10.51 10.95 -20.44
CA THR A 389 11.15 10.15 -19.40
C THR A 389 12.52 9.65 -19.86
N LYS A 390 12.67 9.24 -21.13
CA LYS A 390 13.98 8.92 -21.73
C LYS A 390 14.95 10.10 -21.66
N ALA A 391 14.50 11.31 -22.00
CA ALA A 391 15.32 12.51 -21.95
C ALA A 391 15.72 12.90 -20.52
N ALA A 392 14.82 12.73 -19.54
CA ALA A 392 15.13 12.96 -18.13
C ALA A 392 16.21 11.98 -17.63
N MET A 393 16.10 10.69 -17.98
CA MET A 393 17.13 9.69 -17.65
C MET A 393 18.48 10.03 -18.29
N GLN A 394 18.48 10.35 -19.59
CA GLN A 394 19.72 10.71 -20.29
C GLN A 394 20.41 11.90 -19.64
N ARG A 395 19.66 12.96 -19.27
CA ARG A 395 20.21 14.12 -18.55
C ARG A 395 20.90 13.73 -17.25
N LEU A 396 20.31 12.81 -16.47
CA LEU A 396 20.89 12.37 -15.20
C LEU A 396 22.16 11.53 -15.39
N VAL A 397 22.18 10.69 -16.43
CA VAL A 397 23.37 9.90 -16.81
C VAL A 397 24.49 10.82 -17.29
N ASP A 398 24.19 11.75 -18.19
CA ASP A 398 25.16 12.70 -18.73
C ASP A 398 25.75 13.59 -17.62
N ASP A 399 24.92 14.08 -16.70
CA ASP A 399 25.36 14.83 -15.52
C ASP A 399 26.34 14.01 -14.67
N ALA A 400 25.98 12.77 -14.34
CA ALA A 400 26.82 11.90 -13.52
C ALA A 400 28.18 11.62 -14.18
N VAL A 401 28.18 11.29 -15.49
CA VAL A 401 29.41 11.03 -16.25
C VAL A 401 30.28 12.28 -16.35
N SER A 402 29.68 13.44 -16.62
CA SER A 402 30.42 14.72 -16.69
C SER A 402 31.12 15.10 -15.38
N LYS A 403 30.60 14.60 -14.24
CA LYS A 403 31.13 14.82 -12.90
C LYS A 403 32.11 13.73 -12.45
N GLY A 404 32.36 12.71 -13.27
CA GLY A 404 33.36 11.67 -13.02
C GLY A 404 32.83 10.28 -12.70
N ALA A 405 31.51 10.05 -12.80
CA ALA A 405 30.97 8.68 -12.73
C ALA A 405 31.43 7.87 -13.95
N ARG A 406 31.68 6.57 -13.78
CA ARG A 406 32.00 5.67 -14.90
C ARG A 406 30.74 4.94 -15.35
N LEU A 407 30.53 4.90 -16.66
CA LEU A 407 29.45 4.16 -17.32
C LEU A 407 29.97 2.80 -17.78
N LEU A 408 29.44 1.71 -17.19
CA LEU A 408 29.90 0.34 -17.47
C LEU A 408 28.93 -0.49 -18.35
N ALA A 409 27.68 -0.06 -18.46
CA ALA A 409 26.67 -0.69 -19.32
C ALA A 409 25.58 0.33 -19.67
N GLY A 410 24.99 0.21 -20.87
CA GLY A 410 23.86 1.02 -21.31
C GLY A 410 24.15 2.52 -21.42
N GLY A 411 23.22 3.35 -20.93
CA GLY A 411 23.40 4.79 -20.75
C GLY A 411 23.10 5.68 -21.96
N TYR A 412 22.65 5.13 -23.09
CA TYR A 412 22.36 5.90 -24.29
C TYR A 412 20.99 5.54 -24.88
N ILE A 413 20.20 6.57 -25.23
CA ILE A 413 18.93 6.38 -25.93
C ILE A 413 19.20 5.66 -27.28
N PRO A 414 18.51 4.55 -27.58
CA PRO A 414 18.70 3.82 -28.82
C PRO A 414 18.36 4.65 -30.07
N SER A 415 19.12 4.48 -31.16
CA SER A 415 18.86 5.16 -32.45
C SER A 415 17.51 4.79 -33.01
N ALA A 416 16.74 5.80 -33.47
CA ALA A 416 15.40 5.67 -34.06
C ALA A 416 15.35 4.74 -35.30
N GLU A 417 16.49 4.44 -35.91
CA GLU A 417 16.61 3.51 -37.04
C GLU A 417 16.47 2.03 -36.62
N THR A 418 16.65 1.72 -35.33
CA THR A 418 16.54 0.36 -34.79
C THR A 418 15.11 0.03 -34.36
N ALA A 419 14.76 -1.26 -34.28
CA ALA A 419 13.45 -1.68 -33.79
C ALA A 419 13.15 -1.15 -32.38
N VAL A 420 14.16 -1.18 -31.48
CA VAL A 420 14.08 -0.62 -30.12
C VAL A 420 14.08 0.91 -30.11
N GLY A 421 14.68 1.59 -31.09
CA GLY A 421 14.63 3.04 -31.15
C GLY A 421 13.27 3.60 -31.60
N ARG A 422 12.48 2.81 -32.34
CA ARG A 422 11.11 3.18 -32.72
C ARG A 422 10.12 3.11 -31.56
N GLY A 423 10.43 2.32 -30.53
CA GLY A 423 9.63 2.22 -29.32
C GLY A 423 10.10 3.17 -28.20
N SER A 424 9.46 3.03 -27.05
CA SER A 424 9.85 3.76 -25.84
C SER A 424 10.85 2.95 -25.00
N PHE A 425 12.00 2.61 -25.56
CA PHE A 425 13.02 1.81 -24.86
C PHE A 425 14.20 2.65 -24.34
N TYR A 426 14.73 2.28 -23.17
CA TYR A 426 15.97 2.82 -22.60
C TYR A 426 16.79 1.64 -22.03
N PRO A 427 18.08 1.50 -22.36
CA PRO A 427 18.84 0.33 -21.96
C PRO A 427 19.12 0.29 -20.44
N PRO A 428 19.15 -0.90 -19.82
CA PRO A 428 19.66 -1.08 -18.47
C PRO A 428 21.04 -0.46 -18.33
N THR A 429 21.19 0.44 -17.36
CA THR A 429 22.35 1.31 -17.24
C THR A 429 23.06 1.07 -15.91
N LEU A 430 24.38 0.91 -15.94
CA LEU A 430 25.21 0.77 -14.76
C LEU A 430 26.18 1.94 -14.65
N LEU A 431 25.98 2.77 -13.62
CA LEU A 431 26.87 3.86 -13.23
C LEU A 431 27.60 3.50 -11.93
N VAL A 432 28.91 3.66 -11.94
CA VAL A 432 29.77 3.40 -10.78
C VAL A 432 30.60 4.61 -10.43
N ASP A 433 31.16 4.62 -9.22
CA ASP A 433 31.91 5.75 -8.65
C ASP A 433 31.13 7.07 -8.72
N VAL A 434 29.82 7.01 -8.46
CA VAL A 434 28.92 8.17 -8.60
C VAL A 434 29.25 9.27 -7.56
N PRO A 435 29.71 10.46 -8.00
CA PRO A 435 30.10 11.55 -7.11
C PRO A 435 28.93 12.07 -6.27
N GLU A 436 29.20 12.56 -5.06
CA GLU A 436 28.18 13.07 -4.11
C GLU A 436 27.29 14.19 -4.68
N HIS A 437 27.86 15.02 -5.56
CA HIS A 437 27.20 16.18 -6.17
C HIS A 437 26.53 15.88 -7.53
N ALA A 438 26.51 14.61 -7.96
CA ALA A 438 25.75 14.20 -9.14
C ALA A 438 24.24 14.24 -8.85
N LEU A 439 23.46 14.81 -9.77
CA LEU A 439 22.01 14.99 -9.61
C LEU A 439 21.30 13.66 -9.38
N ILE A 440 21.81 12.61 -10.04
CA ILE A 440 21.29 11.24 -9.96
C ILE A 440 21.33 10.64 -8.55
N ARG A 441 22.09 11.20 -7.59
CA ARG A 441 22.08 10.77 -6.18
C ARG A 441 20.90 11.32 -5.38
N LYS A 442 20.32 12.44 -5.80
CA LYS A 442 19.25 13.15 -5.07
C LYS A 442 17.90 13.10 -5.79
N GLU A 443 17.90 13.20 -7.11
CA GLU A 443 16.67 13.13 -7.92
C GLU A 443 16.23 11.67 -8.12
N GLU A 444 14.94 11.40 -7.98
CA GLU A 444 14.32 10.11 -8.33
C GLU A 444 14.41 9.91 -9.86
N ILE A 445 14.87 8.73 -10.29
CA ILE A 445 15.10 8.42 -11.70
C ILE A 445 13.84 7.83 -12.32
N PHE A 446 13.23 6.89 -11.59
CA PHE A 446 12.10 6.07 -12.04
C PHE A 446 12.39 5.40 -13.40
N GLY A 447 13.56 4.75 -13.47
CA GLY A 447 14.14 4.19 -14.69
C GLY A 447 15.21 3.14 -14.43
N PRO A 448 15.68 2.46 -15.49
CA PRO A 448 16.55 1.30 -15.37
C PRO A 448 18.01 1.75 -15.21
N ILE A 449 18.33 2.45 -14.12
CA ILE A 449 19.67 2.96 -13.84
C ILE A 449 20.13 2.52 -12.45
N MET A 450 21.16 1.67 -12.42
CA MET A 450 21.83 1.21 -11.20
C MET A 450 22.98 2.17 -10.85
N CYS A 451 22.88 2.87 -9.72
CA CYS A 451 23.92 3.77 -9.23
C CYS A 451 24.71 3.11 -8.08
N VAL A 452 25.95 2.69 -8.33
CA VAL A 452 26.80 2.04 -7.32
C VAL A 452 27.74 3.05 -6.69
N ILE A 453 27.64 3.19 -5.38
CA ILE A 453 28.36 4.13 -4.53
C ILE A 453 29.22 3.32 -3.56
N LYS A 454 30.51 3.65 -3.51
CA LYS A 454 31.47 3.02 -2.60
C LYS A 454 31.32 3.58 -1.18
N VAL A 455 31.20 2.71 -0.19
CA VAL A 455 31.26 3.09 1.24
C VAL A 455 32.72 2.97 1.71
N PRO A 456 33.37 4.06 2.12
CA PRO A 456 34.79 4.04 2.46
C PRO A 456 35.03 3.41 3.85
N ARG A 457 36.19 2.77 4.02
CA ARG A 457 36.67 2.25 5.32
C ARG A 457 35.74 1.20 5.97
N ASP A 458 34.87 0.57 5.18
CA ASP A 458 33.92 -0.44 5.64
C ASP A 458 33.10 -0.01 6.89
N SER A 459 32.67 1.26 6.91
CA SER A 459 32.09 1.89 8.10
C SER A 459 30.56 1.94 8.06
N ASP A 460 29.92 1.27 9.03
CA ASP A 460 28.46 1.30 9.22
C ASP A 460 27.93 2.71 9.48
N ALA A 461 28.63 3.49 10.30
CA ALA A 461 28.23 4.87 10.60
C ALA A 461 28.25 5.75 9.34
N GLU A 462 29.24 5.55 8.47
CA GLU A 462 29.34 6.28 7.21
C GLU A 462 28.27 5.83 6.22
N ALA A 463 28.02 4.52 6.11
CA ALA A 463 26.93 3.98 5.28
C ALA A 463 25.57 4.59 5.69
N VAL A 464 25.26 4.59 6.99
CA VAL A 464 24.03 5.20 7.52
C VAL A 464 23.96 6.70 7.19
N ARG A 465 25.05 7.45 7.39
CA ARG A 465 25.10 8.88 7.06
C ARG A 465 24.83 9.13 5.58
N MET A 466 25.51 8.41 4.69
CA MET A 466 25.36 8.55 3.24
C MET A 466 23.98 8.13 2.73
N VAL A 467 23.37 7.14 3.37
CA VAL A 467 22.02 6.67 3.03
C VAL A 467 20.95 7.68 3.43
N ASN A 468 21.04 8.19 4.67
CA ASN A 468 20.07 9.12 5.26
C ASN A 468 20.17 10.53 4.71
N ASP A 469 21.28 10.88 4.06
CA ASP A 469 21.45 12.10 3.27
C ASP A 469 20.64 12.00 1.95
N ASN A 470 19.34 11.85 2.09
CA ASN A 470 18.36 11.87 1.01
C ASN A 470 16.99 12.31 1.55
N ASP A 471 16.24 13.02 0.72
CA ASP A 471 14.90 13.48 1.06
C ASP A 471 13.85 12.36 0.94
N PHE A 472 14.12 11.34 0.14
CA PHE A 472 13.28 10.15 -0.03
C PHE A 472 13.64 9.08 1.01
N ALA A 473 12.61 8.39 1.49
CA ALA A 473 12.70 7.46 2.60
C ALA A 473 11.53 6.45 2.57
N LEU A 474 11.36 5.74 1.45
CA LEU A 474 10.31 4.73 1.31
C LEU A 474 10.75 3.39 1.90
N GLY A 475 11.65 2.68 1.22
CA GLY A 475 12.19 1.39 1.63
C GLY A 475 13.71 1.39 1.76
N SER A 476 14.28 0.24 2.11
CA SER A 476 15.72 0.00 2.17
C SER A 476 16.02 -1.50 2.17
N CYS A 477 17.20 -1.89 1.67
CA CYS A 477 17.73 -3.25 1.75
C CYS A 477 19.10 -3.24 2.43
N VAL A 478 19.33 -4.14 3.39
CA VAL A 478 20.64 -4.29 4.05
C VAL A 478 21.10 -5.74 3.99
N TRP A 479 22.24 -5.96 3.34
CA TRP A 479 22.87 -7.26 3.15
C TRP A 479 24.16 -7.35 3.98
N SER A 480 24.19 -8.29 4.92
CA SER A 480 25.30 -8.52 5.84
C SER A 480 25.35 -9.98 6.27
N GLY A 481 26.56 -10.52 6.41
CA GLY A 481 26.79 -11.90 6.87
C GLY A 481 26.21 -12.13 8.27
N SER A 482 26.21 -11.08 9.10
CA SER A 482 25.50 -11.02 10.37
C SER A 482 24.12 -10.38 10.24
N GLN A 483 23.04 -11.13 10.47
CA GLN A 483 21.68 -10.57 10.54
C GLN A 483 21.51 -9.56 11.68
N ALA A 484 22.25 -9.73 12.78
CA ALA A 484 22.19 -8.80 13.91
C ALA A 484 22.75 -7.44 13.53
N ARG A 485 23.87 -7.42 12.79
CA ARG A 485 24.46 -6.20 12.22
C ARG A 485 23.51 -5.55 11.20
N ALA A 486 22.97 -6.34 10.27
CA ALA A 486 22.01 -5.84 9.28
C ALA A 486 20.81 -5.13 9.95
N ARG A 487 20.24 -5.73 11.00
CA ARG A 487 19.16 -5.12 11.78
C ARG A 487 19.59 -3.87 12.53
N ALA A 488 20.83 -3.81 13.03
CA ALA A 488 21.36 -2.64 13.70
C ALA A 488 21.55 -1.46 12.75
N ILE A 489 22.02 -1.71 11.53
CA ILE A 489 22.11 -0.72 10.45
C ILE A 489 20.71 -0.25 10.06
N ALA A 490 19.80 -1.18 9.72
CA ALA A 490 18.44 -0.86 9.28
C ALA A 490 17.67 0.03 10.26
N ARG A 491 17.82 -0.19 11.58
CA ARG A 491 17.17 0.65 12.62
C ARG A 491 17.63 2.10 12.65
N GLN A 492 18.79 2.39 12.08
CA GLN A 492 19.35 3.75 12.01
C GLN A 492 19.04 4.43 10.68
N LEU A 493 18.43 3.72 9.73
CA LEU A 493 18.05 4.29 8.45
C LEU A 493 16.75 5.09 8.57
N ASP A 494 16.74 6.26 7.97
CA ASP A 494 15.52 7.03 7.74
C ASP A 494 14.77 6.39 6.57
N ALA A 495 14.03 5.32 6.84
CA ALA A 495 13.21 4.62 5.85
C ALA A 495 11.89 4.16 6.49
N GLY A 496 10.79 4.19 5.72
CA GLY A 496 9.51 3.65 6.17
C GLY A 496 9.55 2.13 6.37
N MET A 497 10.38 1.43 5.60
CA MET A 497 10.49 -0.03 5.57
C MET A 497 11.95 -0.47 5.33
N SER A 498 12.31 -1.63 5.88
CA SER A 498 13.63 -2.23 5.66
C SER A 498 13.55 -3.73 5.47
N ALA A 499 14.20 -4.24 4.43
CA ALA A 499 14.43 -5.65 4.18
C ALA A 499 15.86 -6.04 4.63
N ILE A 500 15.99 -7.21 5.25
CA ILE A 500 17.26 -7.74 5.76
C ILE A 500 17.65 -8.97 4.96
N ASN A 501 18.80 -8.91 4.28
CA ASN A 501 19.29 -9.95 3.37
C ASN A 501 18.22 -10.38 2.35
N ASP A 502 17.44 -9.41 1.87
CA ASP A 502 16.32 -9.64 0.96
C ASP A 502 16.01 -8.37 0.15
N LEU A 503 15.21 -8.52 -0.89
CA LEU A 503 14.72 -7.43 -1.72
C LEU A 503 13.63 -6.62 -0.99
N GLY A 504 13.59 -5.30 -1.21
CA GLY A 504 12.64 -4.38 -0.58
C GLY A 504 11.19 -4.80 -0.79
N GLY A 505 10.88 -5.42 -1.94
CA GLY A 505 9.56 -5.97 -2.26
C GLY A 505 9.00 -7.00 -1.27
N THR A 506 9.83 -7.62 -0.43
CA THR A 506 9.37 -8.55 0.62
C THR A 506 8.59 -7.88 1.73
N THR A 507 8.94 -6.63 2.05
CA THR A 507 8.16 -5.80 2.98
C THR A 507 6.77 -5.50 2.43
N TYR A 508 6.65 -5.40 1.10
CA TYR A 508 5.37 -5.23 0.42
C TYR A 508 4.54 -6.52 0.35
N MET A 509 5.19 -7.65 0.06
CA MET A 509 4.52 -8.97 0.04
C MET A 509 3.94 -9.36 1.40
N SER A 510 4.51 -8.85 2.48
CA SER A 510 4.03 -9.05 3.85
C SER A 510 2.85 -8.13 4.16
N GLN A 511 1.66 -8.45 3.65
CA GLN A 511 0.46 -7.58 3.70
C GLN A 511 -0.10 -7.28 5.09
N SER A 512 0.41 -7.93 6.14
CA SER A 512 0.15 -7.55 7.53
C SER A 512 0.95 -6.34 8.00
N LEU A 513 2.02 -5.98 7.30
CA LEU A 513 2.83 -4.81 7.60
C LEU A 513 2.18 -3.54 7.01
N PRO A 514 2.31 -2.40 7.69
CA PRO A 514 1.94 -1.12 7.13
C PRO A 514 2.95 -0.71 6.06
N PHE A 515 2.50 -0.56 4.82
CA PHE A 515 3.33 -0.02 3.73
C PHE A 515 3.19 1.50 3.67
N GLY A 516 4.33 2.16 3.49
CA GLY A 516 4.45 3.60 3.20
C GLY A 516 5.78 4.18 3.67
N GLY A 517 6.11 5.37 3.17
CA GLY A 517 7.40 6.04 3.42
C GLY A 517 7.38 7.06 4.55
N CYS A 518 8.45 7.84 4.67
CA CYS A 518 8.50 9.08 5.45
C CYS A 518 9.21 10.19 4.64
N LYS A 519 9.42 11.37 5.24
CA LYS A 519 10.00 12.55 4.56
C LYS A 519 9.25 12.89 3.25
N ARG A 520 9.93 13.03 2.11
CA ARG A 520 9.30 13.29 0.80
C ARG A 520 8.63 12.06 0.19
N SER A 521 8.80 10.87 0.76
CA SER A 521 8.10 9.65 0.35
C SER A 521 6.67 9.53 0.91
N GLY A 522 6.19 10.57 1.60
CA GLY A 522 4.81 10.70 2.02
C GLY A 522 4.55 10.31 3.47
N PHE A 523 3.28 10.04 3.79
CA PHE A 523 2.81 9.77 5.15
C PHE A 523 1.47 9.01 5.15
N ASP A 524 1.09 8.53 6.33
CA ASP A 524 0.04 7.54 6.54
C ASP A 524 0.44 6.18 5.93
N ARG A 525 -0.45 5.18 6.00
CA ARG A 525 -0.19 3.81 5.55
C ARG A 525 -1.46 3.24 4.90
N PHE A 526 -1.35 2.51 3.78
CA PHE A 526 -2.53 1.86 3.15
C PHE A 526 -2.55 0.33 3.23
N ALA A 527 -1.47 -0.32 3.71
CA ALA A 527 -1.43 -1.75 3.98
C ALA A 527 -1.54 -2.07 5.48
N GLY A 528 -1.64 -3.36 5.82
CA GLY A 528 -1.79 -3.82 7.19
C GLY A 528 -3.11 -3.42 7.87
N PRO A 529 -3.24 -3.73 9.18
CA PRO A 529 -4.34 -3.27 10.01
C PRO A 529 -4.47 -1.75 10.06
N GLU A 530 -3.37 -1.03 9.97
CA GLU A 530 -3.29 0.43 10.01
C GLU A 530 -4.02 1.04 8.82
N GLY A 531 -3.67 0.62 7.59
CA GLY A 531 -4.35 1.10 6.39
C GLY A 531 -5.81 0.69 6.31
N LEU A 532 -6.15 -0.50 6.81
CA LEU A 532 -7.53 -0.96 6.88
C LEU A 532 -8.37 -0.10 7.84
N ARG A 533 -7.85 0.19 9.04
CA ARG A 533 -8.51 1.09 10.01
C ARG A 533 -8.53 2.54 9.53
N GLY A 534 -7.52 2.96 8.77
CA GLY A 534 -7.45 4.27 8.14
C GLY A 534 -8.58 4.55 7.14
N LEU A 535 -9.29 3.52 6.68
CA LEU A 535 -10.49 3.60 5.83
C LEU A 535 -11.79 3.68 6.65
N CYS A 536 -11.69 3.73 7.97
CA CYS A 536 -12.79 3.92 8.90
C CYS A 536 -12.51 5.14 9.80
N TYR A 537 -13.56 5.66 10.42
CA TYR A 537 -13.41 6.53 11.58
C TYR A 537 -13.81 5.78 12.86
N PRO A 538 -13.13 6.03 13.99
CA PRO A 538 -13.48 5.42 15.26
C PRO A 538 -14.74 6.10 15.82
N HIS A 539 -15.83 5.34 15.93
CA HIS A 539 -17.01 5.74 16.70
C HIS A 539 -16.90 5.16 18.10
N VAL A 540 -16.98 6.00 19.13
CA VAL A 540 -16.77 5.57 20.52
C VAL A 540 -18.04 5.75 21.34
N TYR A 541 -18.32 4.77 22.20
CA TYR A 541 -19.42 4.88 23.15
C TYR A 541 -19.06 4.28 24.51
N SER A 542 -19.71 4.81 25.54
CA SER A 542 -19.56 4.38 26.92
C SER A 542 -20.94 4.06 27.49
N GLU A 543 -21.10 2.85 28.01
CA GLU A 543 -22.35 2.36 28.58
C GLU A 543 -22.16 1.91 30.03
N ASP A 544 -23.20 2.04 30.84
CA ASP A 544 -23.26 1.41 32.16
C ASP A 544 -23.48 -0.09 31.96
N TRP A 545 -22.55 -0.92 32.44
CA TRP A 545 -22.68 -2.38 32.25
C TRP A 545 -23.67 -3.02 33.20
N VAL A 546 -24.00 -2.33 34.30
CA VAL A 546 -25.00 -2.77 35.26
C VAL A 546 -26.38 -2.38 34.74
N PRO A 547 -27.28 -3.35 34.47
CA PRO A 547 -28.63 -3.04 34.01
C PRO A 547 -29.35 -2.09 34.98
N PHE A 548 -30.11 -1.13 34.43
CA PHE A 548 -30.88 -0.10 35.17
C PHE A 548 -30.06 0.94 35.95
N MET A 549 -28.74 0.81 36.03
CA MET A 549 -27.89 1.86 36.58
C MET A 549 -27.90 3.07 35.65
N LYS A 550 -28.11 4.26 36.22
CA LYS A 550 -27.88 5.53 35.56
C LYS A 550 -26.88 6.30 36.40
N THR A 551 -25.65 6.46 35.90
CA THR A 551 -24.64 7.24 36.63
C THR A 551 -25.17 8.66 36.87
N ALA A 552 -25.43 8.99 38.14
CA ALA A 552 -25.78 10.34 38.57
C ALA A 552 -24.56 11.02 39.18
N LEU A 553 -24.44 12.33 38.96
CA LEU A 553 -23.44 13.13 39.67
C LEU A 553 -23.76 13.11 41.18
N PRO A 554 -22.79 12.90 42.06
CA PRO A 554 -22.97 13.09 43.50
C PRO A 554 -23.53 14.50 43.81
N PRO A 555 -24.42 14.68 44.79
CA PRO A 555 -25.04 15.97 45.09
C PRO A 555 -24.06 17.13 45.31
N LEU A 556 -22.86 16.86 45.83
CA LEU A 556 -21.80 17.86 46.02
C LEU A 556 -21.19 18.38 44.71
N LEU A 557 -21.32 17.60 43.63
CA LEU A 557 -20.88 17.94 42.27
C LEU A 557 -22.02 18.43 41.38
N GLN A 558 -23.27 18.43 41.86
CA GLN A 558 -24.43 18.89 41.10
C GLN A 558 -24.52 20.43 41.11
N TYR A 559 -25.20 20.97 40.10
CA TYR A 559 -25.58 22.38 40.04
C TYR A 559 -26.97 22.60 40.65
N PRO A 560 -27.22 23.75 41.30
CA PRO A 560 -26.28 24.83 41.61
C PRO A 560 -25.22 24.43 42.65
N ALA A 561 -24.01 24.99 42.53
CA ALA A 561 -22.88 24.59 43.36
C ALA A 561 -23.10 24.91 44.85
N THR A 562 -22.75 23.97 45.72
CA THR A 562 -22.94 24.05 47.19
C THR A 562 -21.69 24.52 47.95
N GLY A 563 -20.65 24.98 47.24
CA GLY A 563 -19.39 25.48 47.80
C GLY A 563 -18.34 24.43 48.18
N LYS A 564 -18.74 23.17 48.44
CA LYS A 564 -17.83 22.05 48.78
C LYS A 564 -17.50 21.10 47.62
N GLY A 565 -18.04 21.34 46.43
CA GLY A 565 -17.82 20.48 45.26
C GLY A 565 -16.35 20.37 44.85
N PHE A 566 -15.59 21.46 44.98
CA PHE A 566 -14.15 21.45 44.72
C PHE A 566 -13.38 20.57 45.70
N ASP A 567 -13.66 20.65 47.01
CA ASP A 567 -13.01 19.80 48.01
C ASP A 567 -13.37 18.33 47.80
N PHE A 568 -14.63 18.03 47.46
CA PHE A 568 -15.04 16.67 47.12
C PHE A 568 -14.28 16.12 45.91
N ALA A 569 -14.20 16.90 44.83
CA ALA A 569 -13.43 16.52 43.65
C ALA A 569 -11.94 16.34 43.97
N LYS A 570 -11.34 17.24 44.77
CA LYS A 570 -9.94 17.17 45.19
C LYS A 570 -9.65 15.89 45.96
N GLN A 571 -10.51 15.51 46.92
CA GLN A 571 -10.32 14.28 47.69
C GLN A 571 -10.54 13.03 46.83
N LEU A 572 -11.52 13.06 45.91
CA LEU A 572 -11.74 12.00 44.93
C LEU A 572 -10.52 11.79 44.03
N ILE A 573 -9.95 12.88 43.49
CA ILE A 573 -8.72 12.84 42.69
C ILE A 573 -7.56 12.27 43.51
N THR A 574 -7.39 12.74 44.75
CA THR A 574 -6.30 12.30 45.63
C THR A 574 -6.43 10.81 46.00
N MET A 575 -7.66 10.33 46.17
CA MET A 575 -7.95 8.92 46.40
C MET A 575 -7.61 8.08 45.18
N THR A 576 -8.11 8.46 44.00
CA THR A 576 -8.02 7.64 42.78
C THR A 576 -6.64 7.69 42.13
N TYR A 577 -5.97 8.84 42.17
CA TYR A 577 -4.72 9.10 41.42
C TYR A 577 -3.52 9.40 42.33
N GLY A 578 -3.64 9.15 43.64
CA GLY A 578 -2.51 9.22 44.55
C GLY A 578 -1.39 8.27 44.11
N VAL A 579 -0.17 8.80 43.95
CA VAL A 579 1.00 8.01 43.53
C VAL A 579 1.50 7.14 44.68
N THR A 580 1.26 7.57 45.93
CA THR A 580 1.60 6.81 47.13
C THR A 580 0.34 6.33 47.86
N TRP A 581 0.46 5.19 48.53
CA TRP A 581 -0.60 4.66 49.39
C TRP A 581 -1.09 5.68 50.43
N GLN A 582 -0.19 6.48 50.99
CA GLN A 582 -0.53 7.54 51.95
C GLN A 582 -1.43 8.62 51.33
N GLN A 583 -1.17 9.01 50.08
CA GLN A 583 -2.01 9.97 49.36
C GLN A 583 -3.39 9.36 49.09
N THR A 584 -3.46 8.14 48.57
CA THR A 584 -4.71 7.42 48.35
C THR A 584 -5.56 7.34 49.62
N MET A 585 -4.95 6.94 50.74
CA MET A 585 -5.63 6.86 52.03
C MET A 585 -6.07 8.24 52.54
N ARG A 586 -5.24 9.27 52.40
CA ARG A 586 -5.61 10.65 52.75
C ARG A 586 -6.83 11.13 51.94
N GLY A 587 -6.86 10.85 50.65
CA GLY A 587 -7.98 11.15 49.77
C GLY A 587 -9.26 10.41 50.19
N LEU A 588 -9.14 9.11 50.50
CA LEU A 588 -10.26 8.31 51.01
C LEU A 588 -10.84 8.89 52.31
N PHE A 589 -10.00 9.18 53.30
CA PHE A 589 -10.44 9.78 54.56
C PHE A 589 -11.02 11.18 54.36
N GLY A 590 -10.44 11.98 53.46
CA GLY A 590 -10.97 13.29 53.10
C GLY A 590 -12.35 13.22 52.44
N LEU A 591 -12.60 12.23 51.59
CA LEU A 591 -13.91 11.95 51.01
C LEU A 591 -14.93 11.52 52.07
N LEU A 592 -14.55 10.58 52.94
CA LEU A 592 -15.42 10.12 54.02
C LEU A 592 -15.83 11.27 54.94
N ALA A 593 -14.91 12.18 55.28
CA ALA A 593 -15.23 13.36 56.07
C ALA A 593 -16.27 14.28 55.40
N LEU A 594 -16.19 14.46 54.08
CA LEU A 594 -17.14 15.30 53.32
C LEU A 594 -18.52 14.65 53.16
N VAL A 595 -18.59 13.32 53.15
CA VAL A 595 -19.85 12.55 53.07
C VAL A 595 -20.53 12.45 54.43
N ILE A 596 -19.76 12.25 55.51
CA ILE A 596 -20.26 12.10 56.90
C ILE A 596 -20.69 13.45 57.49
N PHE A 597 -20.01 14.55 57.14
CA PHE A 597 -20.36 15.91 57.57
C PHE A 597 -20.82 16.77 56.37
N PRO A 598 -22.00 16.48 55.79
CA PRO A 598 -22.51 17.24 54.66
C PRO A 598 -22.74 18.70 55.06
N PRO A 599 -22.58 19.66 54.12
CA PRO A 599 -22.83 21.07 54.41
C PRO A 599 -24.30 21.29 54.81
N PRO A 600 -24.59 22.32 55.65
CA PRO A 600 -25.97 22.76 55.86
C PRO A 600 -26.58 23.16 54.51
N LYS A 601 -27.84 22.76 54.26
CA LYS A 601 -28.57 23.17 53.05
C LYS A 601 -28.50 24.70 52.93
N PRO A 602 -28.23 25.28 51.75
CA PRO A 602 -28.31 26.72 51.58
C PRO A 602 -29.71 27.18 52.04
N ALA A 603 -29.75 28.16 52.94
CA ALA A 603 -31.01 28.75 53.38
C ALA A 603 -31.77 29.18 52.12
N SER A 604 -33.01 28.71 51.96
CA SER A 604 -33.87 29.21 50.89
C SER A 604 -33.91 30.73 51.04
N LYS A 605 -33.44 31.47 50.05
CA LYS A 605 -33.83 32.87 49.92
C LYS A 605 -35.35 32.87 49.78
N ARG A 606 -36.06 33.09 50.90
CA ARG A 606 -37.38 33.72 50.85
C ARG A 606 -37.10 35.15 50.38
N GLU A 607 -37.84 35.52 49.35
CA GLU A 607 -37.84 36.77 48.54
C GLU A 607 -37.04 37.95 49.09
#